data_AF-A0A7K4NFZ5-F1
#
_entry.id   AF-A0A7K4NFZ5-F1
#
_cell.length_a   1.000
_cell.length_b   1.000
_cell.length_c   1.000
_cell.angle_alpha   90.00
_cell.angle_beta   90.00
_cell.angle_gamma   90.00
#
_symmetry.space_group_name_H-M   'P 1'
#
loop_
_entity.id
_entity.type
_entity.pdbx_description
1 polymer ?
#
loop_
_entity_poly.entity_id
_entity_poly.type
_entity_poly.pdbx_seq_one_letter_code
_entity_poly.pdbx_strand_id
1 'polypeptide(L)'
;TVLYDINVLKELKTDDEKTSGILKRYLPVKDDKILFKKTGKTLDITMPEEMFRADGLYAIKHFVQTDVFKFLPTLEKVNFIETYAKQQTKPQEKTTKKKTEPKTKTKKAKAP
;
A
#
# COMPACT_ATOMS: atom_id res chain seq x y z
N THR A 1 32.53 9.58 19.10
CA THR A 1 31.28 9.91 19.81
C THR A 1 30.35 10.59 18.83
N VAL A 2 29.11 10.12 18.69
CA VAL A 2 28.12 10.74 17.81
C VAL A 2 27.25 11.67 18.66
N LEU A 3 27.16 12.94 18.26
CA LEU A 3 26.27 13.92 18.87
C LEU A 3 24.99 13.99 18.02
N TYR A 4 23.84 13.85 18.67
CA TYR A 4 22.53 13.97 18.04
C TYR A 4 21.84 15.21 18.59
N ASP A 5 21.25 16.00 17.69
CA ASP A 5 20.27 17.02 18.03
C ASP A 5 18.88 16.44 17.72
N ILE A 6 18.04 16.30 18.75
CA ILE A 6 16.75 15.61 18.66
C ILE A 6 15.66 16.63 18.95
N ASN A 7 14.73 16.79 18.00
CA ASN A 7 13.54 17.61 18.18
C ASN A 7 12.28 16.73 18.25
N VAL A 8 11.47 16.90 19.29
CA VAL A 8 10.20 16.19 19.44
C VAL A 8 9.11 16.96 18.70
N LEU A 9 8.64 16.41 17.58
CA LEU A 9 7.68 17.10 16.72
C LEU A 9 6.24 17.03 17.26
N LYS A 10 5.82 15.86 17.75
CA LYS A 10 4.44 15.63 18.17
C LYS A 10 4.33 14.45 19.13
N GLU A 11 3.50 14.62 20.15
CA GLU A 11 3.03 13.53 21.02
C GLU A 11 1.70 12.98 20.49
N LEU A 12 1.58 11.65 20.40
CA LEU A 12 0.36 10.96 19.93
C LEU A 12 -0.52 10.61 21.13
N LYS A 13 -1.65 11.31 21.30
CA LYS A 13 -2.49 11.20 22.50
C LYS A 13 -3.71 10.32 22.25
N THR A 14 -4.37 10.51 21.12
CA THR A 14 -5.63 9.82 20.82
C THR A 14 -5.38 8.41 20.30
N ASP A 15 -6.39 7.55 20.42
CA ASP A 15 -6.32 6.18 19.94
C ASP A 15 -6.07 6.12 18.42
N ASP A 16 -6.68 7.03 17.68
CA ASP A 16 -6.53 7.11 16.22
C ASP A 16 -5.12 7.58 15.82
N GLU A 17 -4.56 8.55 16.55
CA GLU A 17 -3.18 9.02 16.33
C GLU A 17 -2.17 7.91 16.60
N LYS A 18 -2.34 7.17 17.70
CA LYS A 18 -1.50 6.01 18.04
C LYS A 18 -1.62 4.92 16.99
N THR A 19 -2.86 4.59 16.59
CA THR A 19 -3.11 3.59 15.53
C THR A 19 -2.41 3.99 14.24
N SER A 20 -2.59 5.24 13.79
CA SER A 20 -1.92 5.75 12.60
C SER A 20 -0.40 5.69 12.71
N GLY A 21 0.18 6.09 13.87
CA GLY A 21 1.61 6.03 14.12
C GLY A 21 2.18 4.61 14.07
N ILE A 22 1.49 3.64 14.67
CA ILE A 22 1.87 2.22 14.62
C ILE A 22 1.86 1.72 13.17
N LEU A 23 0.78 1.99 12.43
CA LEU A 23 0.65 1.52 11.05
C LEU A 23 1.72 2.13 10.14
N LYS A 24 2.02 3.43 10.25
CA LYS A 24 3.10 4.09 9.48
C LYS A 24 4.48 3.54 9.77
N ARG A 25 4.71 3.07 11.00
CA ARG A 25 5.99 2.47 11.41
C ARG A 25 6.22 1.11 10.74
N TYR A 26 5.17 0.31 10.57
CA TYR A 26 5.28 -1.08 10.10
C TYR A 26 4.90 -1.27 8.63
N LEU A 27 4.08 -0.39 8.06
CA LEU A 27 3.67 -0.44 6.66
C LEU A 27 4.44 0.63 5.89
N PRO A 28 5.46 0.25 5.07
CA PRO A 28 6.23 1.17 4.25
C PRO A 28 5.44 1.59 2.99
N VAL A 29 4.23 2.08 3.20
CA VAL A 29 3.31 2.56 2.16
C VAL A 29 3.06 4.04 2.35
N LYS A 30 2.47 4.68 1.34
CA LYS A 30 2.04 6.06 1.49
C LYS A 30 0.87 6.16 2.47
N ASP A 31 0.82 7.26 3.22
CA ASP A 31 -0.19 7.52 4.25
C ASP A 31 -1.63 7.40 3.74
N ASP A 32 -1.89 7.78 2.49
CA ASP A 32 -3.21 7.72 1.84
C ASP A 32 -3.71 6.29 1.60
N LYS A 33 -2.81 5.30 1.62
CA LYS A 33 -3.15 3.88 1.44
C LYS A 33 -3.44 3.17 2.77
N ILE A 34 -3.11 3.79 3.90
CA ILE A 34 -3.37 3.21 5.23
C ILE A 34 -4.81 3.52 5.61
N LEU A 35 -5.64 2.49 5.62
CA LEU A 35 -7.05 2.59 5.95
C LEU A 35 -7.34 1.72 7.18
N PHE A 36 -7.94 2.32 8.20
CA PHE A 36 -8.39 1.61 9.38
C PHE A 36 -9.71 2.16 9.89
N LYS A 37 -10.48 1.32 10.58
CA LYS A 37 -11.74 1.68 11.21
C LYS A 37 -11.82 1.07 12.60
N LYS A 38 -12.10 1.89 13.60
CA LYS A 38 -12.40 1.44 14.96
C LYS A 38 -13.91 1.30 15.13
N THR A 39 -14.37 0.10 15.49
CA THR A 39 -15.77 -0.20 15.78
C THR A 39 -15.86 -0.78 17.20
N GLY A 40 -16.24 0.05 18.17
CA GLY A 40 -16.25 -0.32 19.58
C GLY A 40 -14.84 -0.70 20.07
N LYS A 41 -14.66 -1.95 20.50
CA LYS A 41 -13.38 -2.53 20.94
C LYS A 41 -12.64 -3.31 19.85
N THR A 42 -13.12 -3.23 18.61
CA THR A 42 -12.50 -3.89 17.45
C THR A 42 -11.84 -2.86 16.54
N LEU A 43 -10.64 -3.17 16.07
CA LEU A 43 -9.92 -2.39 15.06
C LEU A 43 -9.82 -3.19 13.77
N ASP A 44 -10.38 -2.66 12.69
CA ASP A 44 -10.29 -3.21 11.35
C ASP A 44 -9.22 -2.45 10.56
N ILE A 45 -8.19 -3.16 10.10
CA ILE A 45 -7.10 -2.60 9.29
C ILE A 45 -7.24 -3.14 7.88
N THR A 46 -7.48 -2.26 6.92
CA THR A 46 -7.51 -2.62 5.50
C THR A 46 -6.08 -2.62 4.98
N MET A 47 -5.60 -3.78 4.60
CA MET A 47 -4.24 -3.96 4.12
C MET A 47 -4.10 -3.39 2.69
N PRO A 48 -3.09 -2.55 2.42
CA PRO A 48 -2.78 -2.09 1.07
C PRO A 48 -2.41 -3.25 0.16
N GLU A 49 -2.89 -3.25 -1.09
CA GLU A 49 -2.65 -4.34 -2.05
C GLU A 49 -1.15 -4.60 -2.31
N GLU A 50 -0.35 -3.54 -2.33
CA GLU A 50 1.11 -3.64 -2.52
C GLU A 50 1.81 -4.39 -1.37
N MET A 51 1.18 -4.48 -0.20
CA MET A 51 1.71 -5.23 0.95
C MET A 51 1.40 -6.72 0.90
N PHE A 52 0.48 -7.18 0.05
CA PHE A 52 0.04 -8.59 0.04
C PHE A 52 1.18 -9.57 -0.30
N ARG A 53 2.23 -9.09 -0.98
CA ARG A 53 3.42 -9.86 -1.33
C ARG A 53 4.68 -9.37 -0.63
N ALA A 54 4.55 -8.53 0.40
CA ALA A 54 5.70 -8.06 1.15
C ALA A 54 6.35 -9.21 1.92
N ASP A 55 7.67 -9.29 1.84
CA ASP A 55 8.44 -10.24 2.64
C ASP A 55 8.23 -9.97 4.12
N GLY A 56 7.96 -11.03 4.89
CA GLY A 56 7.72 -10.91 6.33
C GLY A 56 6.35 -10.32 6.71
N LEU A 57 5.38 -10.27 5.81
CA LEU A 57 4.02 -9.76 6.10
C LEU A 57 3.40 -10.38 7.36
N TYR A 58 3.63 -11.68 7.60
CA TYR A 58 3.15 -12.34 8.82
C TYR A 58 3.76 -11.75 10.11
N ALA A 59 5.07 -11.48 10.10
CA ALA A 59 5.75 -10.83 11.21
C ALA A 59 5.24 -9.39 11.40
N ILE A 60 5.03 -8.66 10.31
CA ILE A 60 4.44 -7.32 10.32
C ILE A 60 3.07 -7.34 11.01
N LYS A 61 2.18 -8.27 10.63
CA LYS A 61 0.86 -8.43 11.29
C LYS A 61 1.00 -8.68 12.78
N HIS A 62 1.93 -9.55 13.18
CA HIS A 62 2.18 -9.84 14.60
C HIS A 62 2.71 -8.63 15.38
N PHE A 63 3.65 -7.86 14.81
CA PHE A 63 4.17 -6.67 15.47
C PHE A 63 3.13 -5.56 15.56
N VAL A 64 2.35 -5.33 14.50
CA VAL A 64 1.22 -4.39 14.53
C VAL A 64 0.22 -4.80 15.61
N GLN A 65 -0.18 -6.07 15.65
CA GLN A 65 -1.09 -6.59 16.68
C GLN A 65 -0.54 -6.34 18.10
N THR A 66 0.74 -6.63 18.31
CA THR A 66 1.40 -6.50 19.62
C THR A 66 1.46 -5.05 20.07
N ASP A 67 1.87 -4.14 19.20
CA ASP A 67 1.93 -2.72 19.51
C ASP A 67 0.53 -2.13 19.69
N VAL A 68 -0.44 -2.54 18.87
CA VAL A 68 -1.84 -2.11 19.03
C VAL A 68 -2.34 -2.47 20.43
N PHE A 69 -2.23 -3.72 20.86
CA PHE A 69 -2.72 -4.09 22.21
C PHE A 69 -1.91 -3.47 23.35
N LYS A 70 -0.62 -3.22 23.14
CA LYS A 70 0.23 -2.53 24.12
C LYS A 70 -0.16 -1.06 24.32
N PHE A 71 -0.41 -0.33 23.22
CA PHE A 71 -0.66 1.11 23.26
C PHE A 71 -2.15 1.49 23.31
N LEU A 72 -3.03 0.54 22.96
CA LEU A 72 -4.49 0.67 22.92
C LEU A 72 -5.13 -0.48 23.71
N PRO A 73 -4.95 -0.53 25.04
CA PRO A 73 -5.38 -1.66 25.87
C PRO A 73 -6.90 -1.83 25.95
N THR A 74 -7.66 -0.87 25.43
CA THR A 74 -9.13 -0.93 25.35
C THR A 74 -9.63 -1.80 24.18
N LEU A 75 -8.76 -2.10 23.21
CA LEU A 75 -9.06 -2.96 22.08
C LEU A 75 -8.92 -4.43 22.48
N GLU A 76 -9.92 -5.23 22.12
CA GLU A 76 -9.95 -6.68 22.37
C GLU A 76 -9.68 -7.47 21.09
N LYS A 77 -9.86 -6.84 19.93
CA LYS A 77 -9.79 -7.51 18.63
C LYS A 77 -9.17 -6.62 17.57
N VAL A 78 -8.29 -7.21 16.75
CA VAL A 78 -7.70 -6.59 15.56
C VAL A 78 -7.94 -7.50 14.37
N ASN A 79 -8.51 -6.96 13.30
CA ASN A 79 -8.73 -7.67 12.04
C ASN A 79 -7.84 -7.07 10.95
N PHE A 80 -7.18 -7.93 10.19
CA PHE A 80 -6.46 -7.56 8.97
C PHE A 80 -7.30 -7.98 7.76
N ILE A 81 -7.75 -7.01 6.97
CA ILE A 81 -8.65 -7.23 5.83
C ILE A 81 -7.83 -7.09 4.54
N GLU A 82 -7.69 -8.20 3.81
CA GLU A 82 -7.10 -8.24 2.48
C GLU A 82 -8.21 -8.40 1.45
N THR A 83 -8.30 -7.47 0.50
CA THR A 83 -9.35 -7.46 -0.54
C THR A 83 -8.76 -7.82 -1.88
N TYR A 84 -9.21 -8.93 -2.47
CA TYR A 84 -8.85 -9.36 -3.83
C TYR A 84 -10.04 -9.16 -4.77
N ALA A 85 -10.03 -8.05 -5.51
CA ALA A 85 -11.03 -7.80 -6.54
C ALA A 85 -10.59 -8.45 -7.87
N LYS A 86 -11.54 -9.04 -8.62
CA LYS A 86 -11.27 -9.39 -10.02
C LYS A 86 -10.94 -8.11 -10.77
N GLN A 87 -9.84 -8.11 -11.54
CA GLN A 87 -9.54 -7.01 -12.44
C GLN A 87 -10.72 -6.84 -13.41
N GLN A 88 -11.44 -5.72 -13.29
CA GLN A 88 -12.27 -5.26 -14.39
C GLN A 88 -11.30 -4.85 -15.50
N THR A 89 -11.28 -5.59 -16.60
CA THR A 89 -10.68 -5.15 -17.86
C THR A 89 -11.19 -3.74 -18.13
N LYS A 90 -10.35 -2.73 -17.91
CA LYS A 90 -10.58 -1.40 -18.46
C LYS A 90 -10.83 -1.61 -19.95
N PRO A 91 -11.94 -1.12 -20.54
CA PRO A 91 -12.10 -1.13 -21.98
C PRO A 91 -10.85 -0.46 -22.55
N GLN A 92 -10.08 -1.24 -23.30
CA GLN A 92 -8.98 -0.73 -24.08
C GLN A 92 -9.62 0.27 -25.04
N GLU A 93 -9.46 1.57 -24.77
CA GLU A 93 -9.82 2.60 -25.73
C GLU A 93 -9.12 2.22 -27.03
N LYS A 94 -9.93 1.75 -27.99
CA LYS A 94 -9.52 1.62 -29.38
C LYS A 94 -9.07 3.00 -29.82
N THR A 95 -7.77 3.27 -29.77
CA THR A 95 -7.15 4.26 -30.63
C THR A 95 -7.29 3.77 -32.06
N THR A 96 -8.46 4.03 -32.64
CA THR A 96 -8.64 4.16 -34.07
C THR A 96 -7.79 5.35 -34.51
N LYS A 97 -6.59 5.09 -35.05
CA LYS A 97 -5.99 5.97 -36.04
C LYS A 97 -5.81 5.19 -37.34
N LYS A 98 -6.81 5.45 -38.18
CA LYS A 98 -6.95 5.18 -39.61
C LYS A 98 -5.63 5.40 -40.37
N LYS A 99 -5.15 4.31 -40.99
CA LYS A 99 -4.58 4.19 -42.34
C LYS A 99 -3.93 5.45 -42.93
N THR A 100 -2.61 5.41 -43.14
CA THR A 100 -1.96 5.99 -44.33
C THR A 100 -0.70 5.20 -44.64
N GLU A 101 -0.81 4.25 -45.56
CA GLU A 101 0.33 3.81 -46.36
C GLU A 101 0.77 4.98 -47.26
N PRO A 102 2.07 5.14 -47.48
CA PRO A 102 2.51 5.27 -48.86
C PRO A 102 3.49 4.13 -49.19
N LYS A 103 3.16 3.41 -50.26
CA LYS A 103 4.12 2.60 -51.01
C LYS A 103 5.29 3.48 -51.42
N THR A 104 6.51 3.09 -51.08
CA THR A 104 7.69 3.44 -51.87
C THR A 104 8.55 2.21 -52.06
N LYS A 105 8.46 1.64 -53.27
CA LYS A 105 9.39 0.64 -53.79
C LYS A 105 10.80 1.25 -53.75
N THR A 106 11.72 0.64 -53.02
CA THR A 106 13.15 0.81 -53.26
C THR A 106 13.77 -0.55 -53.52
N LYS A 107 14.30 -0.68 -54.73
CA LYS A 107 15.08 -1.80 -55.27
C LYS A 107 16.12 -2.31 -54.25
N LYS A 108 16.14 -3.61 -53.98
CA LYS A 108 17.35 -4.30 -53.50
C LYS A 108 17.90 -5.15 -54.64
N ALA A 109 19.07 -4.76 -55.12
CA ALA A 109 19.99 -5.57 -55.90
C ALA A 109 20.84 -6.46 -54.96
N LYS A 110 21.04 -7.73 -55.35
CA LYS A 110 22.12 -8.72 -55.06
C LYS A 110 21.51 -10.14 -55.15
N ALA A 111 21.76 -10.92 -56.22
CA ALA A 111 22.90 -11.84 -56.44
C ALA A 111 22.91 -13.02 -55.43
N PRO A 112 23.27 -14.27 -55.81
CA PRO A 112 24.22 -14.70 -56.85
C PRO A 112 23.61 -15.23 -58.15
#